data_AF-A0A2V6W621-F1
#
_entry.id   AF-A0A2V6W621-F1
#
_cell.length_a   1.000
_cell.length_b   1.000
_cell.length_c   1.000
_cell.angle_alpha   90.00
_cell.angle_beta   90.00
_cell.angle_gamma   90.00
#
_symmetry.space_group_name_H-M   'P 1'
#
loop_
_entity.id
_entity.type
_entity.pdbx_description
1 polymer ?
#
loop_
_entity_poly.entity_id
_entity_poly.type
_entity_poly.pdbx_seq_one_letter_code
_entity_poly.pdbx_strand_id
1 'polypeptide(L)'
;MAGSPDGDSSLGRGVREIRRMDPGFDPSRFAGYAAMMFRDTQSARTALDVGFLRDRVTSEMRRRLQAQYDRLRSGGQTPRVEHIDIRAEVTEAWQESDRDYVTACISGSLVDYTIDQTNGRVMAGSRTHPRPVEEFWTFTRAAGLNFWMLSVIQHLAMGTGDDPADTRAPEVV
;
A
#
# COMPACT_ATOMS: atom_id res chain seq x y z
N MET A 1 14.55 9.03 -39.68
CA MET A 1 13.95 9.98 -38.73
C MET A 1 13.56 9.19 -37.50
N ALA A 2 14.43 9.18 -36.50
CA ALA A 2 14.28 8.45 -35.24
C ALA A 2 13.82 9.41 -34.14
N GLY A 3 12.93 8.93 -33.26
CA GLY A 3 12.47 9.64 -32.07
C GLY A 3 10.96 9.58 -31.92
N SER A 4 10.46 8.55 -31.25
CA SER A 4 9.09 8.51 -30.70
C SER A 4 8.93 9.63 -29.66
N PRO A 5 7.79 10.33 -29.56
CA PRO A 5 7.58 11.31 -28.52
C PRO A 5 7.20 10.61 -27.21
N ASP A 6 8.19 10.36 -26.35
CA ASP A 6 7.99 10.24 -24.91
C ASP A 6 7.28 11.52 -24.41
N GLY A 7 5.95 11.49 -24.26
CA GLY A 7 5.18 12.69 -23.90
C GLY A 7 3.78 12.50 -23.31
N ASP A 8 3.18 11.30 -23.40
CA ASP A 8 1.87 11.02 -22.81
C ASP A 8 1.82 9.65 -22.12
N SER A 9 2.67 9.44 -21.12
CA SER A 9 2.41 8.38 -20.15
C SER A 9 1.05 8.67 -19.50
N SER A 10 0.19 7.66 -19.32
CA SER A 10 -1.12 7.77 -18.66
C SER A 10 -1.05 8.58 -17.34
N LEU A 11 0.03 8.35 -16.59
CA LEU A 11 0.40 9.13 -15.41
C LEU A 11 0.55 10.64 -15.70
N GLY A 12 1.32 11.02 -16.71
CA GLY A 12 1.56 12.42 -17.07
C GLY A 12 0.26 13.15 -17.44
N ARG A 13 -0.67 12.47 -18.11
CA ARG A 13 -2.00 13.01 -18.39
C ARG A 13 -2.80 13.22 -17.10
N GLY A 14 -2.90 12.21 -16.24
CA GLY A 14 -3.67 12.32 -15.00
C GLY A 14 -3.11 13.36 -14.03
N VAL A 15 -1.78 13.50 -13.93
CA VAL A 15 -1.14 14.55 -13.14
C VAL A 15 -1.57 15.95 -13.63
N ARG A 16 -1.65 16.15 -14.95
CA ARG A 16 -2.13 17.44 -15.51
C ARG A 16 -3.60 17.69 -15.21
N GLU A 17 -4.44 16.65 -15.20
CA GLU A 17 -5.86 16.77 -14.84
C GLU A 17 -6.04 17.16 -13.37
N ILE A 18 -5.37 16.47 -12.44
CA ILE A 18 -5.37 16.80 -11.01
C ILE A 18 -4.87 18.24 -10.80
N ARG A 19 -3.80 18.66 -11.50
CA ARG A 19 -3.23 20.01 -11.37
C ARG A 19 -4.16 21.15 -11.80
N ARG A 20 -5.24 20.88 -12.54
CA ARG A 20 -6.25 21.89 -12.85
C ARG A 20 -6.99 22.35 -11.60
N MET A 21 -7.19 21.44 -10.65
CA MET A 21 -7.93 21.67 -9.40
C MET A 21 -6.96 21.84 -8.20
N ASP A 22 -5.77 21.26 -8.28
CA ASP A 22 -4.71 21.35 -7.28
C ASP A 22 -3.35 21.65 -7.94
N PRO A 23 -3.05 22.93 -8.26
CA PRO A 23 -1.83 23.31 -8.95
C PRO A 23 -0.54 22.92 -8.20
N GLY A 24 -0.63 22.69 -6.89
CA GLY A 24 0.49 22.28 -6.04
C GLY A 24 0.75 20.78 -6.00
N PHE A 25 -0.08 19.97 -6.68
CA PHE A 25 0.11 18.52 -6.71
C PHE A 25 1.44 18.15 -7.36
N ASP A 26 2.25 17.39 -6.62
CA ASP A 26 3.57 16.92 -7.05
C ASP A 26 3.69 15.40 -6.79
N PRO A 27 3.94 14.58 -7.83
CA PRO A 27 3.99 13.13 -7.68
C PRO A 27 5.17 12.67 -6.81
N SER A 28 6.32 13.34 -6.86
CA SER A 28 7.49 12.99 -6.04
C SER A 28 7.23 13.23 -4.55
N ARG A 29 6.59 14.35 -4.21
CA ARG A 29 6.11 14.64 -2.85
C ARG A 29 5.05 13.65 -2.42
N PHE A 30 4.14 13.28 -3.32
CA PHE A 30 3.10 12.28 -3.03
C PHE A 30 3.69 10.89 -2.76
N ALA A 31 4.74 10.49 -3.48
CA ALA A 31 5.46 9.26 -3.20
C ALA A 31 6.03 9.24 -1.76
N GLY A 32 6.58 10.36 -1.29
CA GLY A 32 6.99 10.51 0.11
C GLY A 32 5.83 10.34 1.11
N TYR A 33 4.65 10.86 0.78
CA TYR A 33 3.43 10.63 1.57
C TYR A 33 3.00 9.16 1.58
N ALA A 34 3.04 8.47 0.43
CA ALA A 34 2.71 7.04 0.35
C ALA A 34 3.68 6.18 1.19
N ALA A 35 4.98 6.48 1.15
CA ALA A 35 5.99 5.80 1.98
C ALA A 35 5.76 6.03 3.49
N MET A 36 5.35 7.24 3.89
CA MET A 36 4.94 7.54 5.27
C MET A 36 3.70 6.74 5.68
N MET A 37 2.66 6.77 4.85
CA MET A 37 1.41 6.03 5.07
C MET A 37 1.63 4.52 5.21
N PHE A 38 2.57 3.96 4.47
CA PHE A 38 2.98 2.57 4.62
C PHE A 38 3.50 2.27 6.03
N ARG A 39 4.49 3.05 6.49
CA ARG A 39 5.11 2.88 7.81
C ARG A 39 4.10 3.07 8.95
N ASP A 40 3.22 4.07 8.82
CA ASP A 40 2.11 4.29 9.75
C ASP A 40 1.17 3.08 9.81
N THR A 41 0.84 2.49 8.66
CA THR A 41 -0.04 1.32 8.60
C THR A 41 0.61 0.08 9.20
N GLN A 42 1.91 -0.13 8.99
CA GLN A 42 2.66 -1.20 9.67
C GLN A 42 2.68 -1.01 11.20
N SER A 43 2.79 0.25 11.65
CA SER A 43 2.74 0.60 13.08
C SER A 43 1.35 0.35 13.68
N ALA A 44 0.29 0.75 12.99
CA ALA A 44 -1.10 0.47 13.35
C ALA A 44 -1.39 -1.04 13.42
N ARG A 45 -0.86 -1.81 12.46
CA ARG A 45 -0.95 -3.28 12.44
C ARG A 45 -0.26 -3.89 13.66
N THR A 46 0.92 -3.40 14.03
CA THR A 46 1.65 -3.87 15.23
C THR A 46 0.91 -3.52 16.53
N ALA A 47 0.29 -2.34 16.60
CA ALA A 47 -0.52 -1.91 17.73
C ALA A 47 -1.91 -2.59 17.76
N LEU A 48 -2.31 -3.27 16.68
CA LEU A 48 -3.67 -3.76 16.43
C LEU A 48 -4.72 -2.66 16.60
N ASP A 49 -4.38 -1.43 16.21
CA ASP A 49 -5.23 -0.25 16.37
C ASP A 49 -5.36 0.52 15.04
N VAL A 50 -6.53 0.45 14.42
CA VAL A 50 -6.83 1.20 13.19
C VAL A 50 -7.20 2.67 13.48
N GLY A 51 -7.37 3.05 14.76
CA GLY A 51 -7.77 4.39 15.18
C GLY A 51 -6.81 5.46 14.66
N PHE A 52 -5.51 5.18 14.67
CA PHE A 52 -4.45 6.05 14.12
C PHE A 52 -4.56 6.35 12.62
N LEU A 53 -5.34 5.56 11.88
CA LEU A 53 -5.53 5.71 10.43
C LEU A 53 -6.90 6.25 10.06
N ARG A 54 -7.80 6.48 11.02
CA ARG A 54 -9.23 6.75 10.78
C ARG A 54 -9.48 7.84 9.74
N ASP A 55 -8.73 8.93 9.81
CA ASP A 55 -8.88 10.10 8.94
C ASP A 55 -7.98 10.04 7.68
N ARG A 56 -7.26 8.92 7.48
CA ARG A 56 -6.30 8.68 6.38
C ARG A 56 -6.66 7.48 5.50
N VAL A 57 -7.72 6.75 5.83
CA VAL A 57 -8.23 5.60 5.06
C VAL A 57 -9.71 5.81 4.76
N THR A 58 -10.21 5.23 3.66
CA THR A 58 -11.66 5.24 3.40
C THR A 58 -12.40 4.40 4.44
N SER A 59 -13.71 4.64 4.59
CA SER A 59 -14.55 3.85 5.50
C SER A 59 -14.52 2.35 5.21
N GLU A 60 -14.41 1.99 3.93
CA GLU A 60 -14.31 0.59 3.50
C GLU A 60 -12.96 -0.02 3.86
N MET A 61 -11.87 0.67 3.53
CA MET A 61 -10.52 0.23 3.89
C MET A 61 -10.36 0.08 5.41
N ARG A 62 -10.93 1.01 6.19
CA ARG A 62 -10.97 0.91 7.65
C ARG A 62 -11.67 -0.36 8.13
N ARG A 63 -12.82 -0.72 7.56
CA ARG A 63 -13.54 -1.96 7.92
C ARG A 63 -12.69 -3.19 7.61
N ARG A 64 -12.02 -3.20 6.46
CA ARG A 64 -11.13 -4.30 6.03
C ARG A 64 -9.95 -4.46 7.00
N LEU A 65 -9.24 -3.38 7.31
CA LEU A 65 -8.13 -3.39 8.27
C LEU A 65 -8.60 -3.78 9.68
N GLN A 66 -9.73 -3.24 10.13
CA GLN A 66 -10.30 -3.59 11.43
C GLN A 66 -10.61 -5.08 11.56
N ALA A 67 -11.21 -5.68 10.51
CA ALA A 67 -11.49 -7.12 10.49
C ALA A 67 -10.20 -7.95 10.49
N GLN A 68 -9.15 -7.51 9.80
CA GLN A 68 -7.83 -8.17 9.85
C GLN A 68 -7.24 -8.13 11.26
N TYR A 69 -7.28 -6.96 11.92
CA TYR A 69 -6.68 -6.80 13.25
C TYR A 69 -7.48 -7.55 14.33
N ASP A 70 -8.80 -7.63 14.19
CA ASP A 70 -9.65 -8.41 15.08
C ASP A 70 -9.36 -9.91 15.00
N ARG A 71 -9.12 -10.44 13.79
CA ARG A 71 -8.68 -11.83 13.61
C ARG A 71 -7.34 -12.12 14.28
N LEU A 72 -6.37 -11.21 14.14
CA LEU A 72 -5.07 -11.33 14.81
C LEU A 72 -5.24 -11.33 16.33
N ARG A 73 -6.05 -10.40 16.86
CA ARG A 73 -6.34 -10.30 18.30
C ARG A 73 -7.02 -11.55 18.84
N SER A 74 -8.07 -12.02 18.16
CA SER A 74 -8.79 -13.24 18.56
C SER A 74 -7.92 -14.48 18.48
N GLY A 75 -6.93 -14.48 17.58
CA GLY A 75 -5.92 -15.53 17.48
C GLY A 75 -4.76 -15.40 18.47
N GLY A 76 -4.77 -14.44 19.39
CA GLY A 76 -3.66 -14.20 20.33
C GLY A 76 -2.35 -13.82 19.63
N GLN A 77 -2.42 -13.24 18.43
CA GLN A 77 -1.29 -12.99 17.55
C GLN A 77 -0.98 -11.50 17.48
N THR A 78 0.30 -11.15 17.60
CA THR A 78 0.78 -9.77 17.39
C THR A 78 1.75 -9.74 16.22
N PRO A 79 1.40 -9.10 15.10
CA PRO A 79 2.35 -8.87 14.03
C PRO A 79 3.42 -7.88 14.50
N ARG A 80 4.64 -8.06 13.99
CA ARG A 80 5.80 -7.20 14.25
C ARG A 80 6.46 -6.91 12.91
N VAL A 81 6.77 -5.64 12.72
CA VAL A 81 7.44 -5.15 11.53
C VAL A 81 8.65 -4.34 11.96
N GLU A 82 9.82 -4.71 11.47
CA GLU A 82 11.11 -4.11 11.81
C GLU A 82 11.92 -3.89 10.51
N HIS A 83 12.99 -3.09 10.60
CA HIS A 83 13.93 -2.87 9.49
C HIS A 83 13.26 -2.52 8.14
N ILE A 84 12.31 -1.58 8.16
CA ILE A 84 11.60 -1.16 6.95
C ILE A 84 12.53 -0.33 6.07
N ASP A 85 12.96 -0.91 4.95
CA ASP A 85 13.72 -0.24 3.90
C ASP A 85 12.89 -0.25 2.60
N ILE A 86 12.17 0.85 2.36
CA ILE A 86 11.20 0.96 1.26
C ILE A 86 11.36 2.28 0.52
N ARG A 87 11.04 2.23 -0.76
CA ARG A 87 10.84 3.37 -1.65
C ARG A 87 9.41 3.36 -2.18
N ALA A 88 8.91 4.53 -2.55
CA ALA A 88 7.63 4.66 -3.21
C ALA A 88 7.79 5.46 -4.50
N GLU A 89 6.98 5.15 -5.50
CA GLU A 89 6.90 5.85 -6.77
C GLU A 89 5.45 5.93 -7.20
N VAL A 90 5.00 7.09 -7.71
CA VAL A 90 3.66 7.22 -8.28
C VAL A 90 3.66 6.57 -9.65
N THR A 91 2.82 5.56 -9.84
CA THR A 91 2.71 4.82 -11.11
C THR A 91 1.51 5.26 -11.93
N GLU A 92 0.44 5.71 -11.28
CA GLU A 92 -0.78 6.12 -11.94
C GLU A 92 -1.40 7.32 -11.25
N ALA A 93 -2.05 8.17 -12.05
CA ALA A 93 -2.91 9.24 -11.59
C ALA A 93 -4.07 9.36 -12.57
N TRP A 94 -5.27 9.61 -12.07
CA TRP A 94 -6.44 9.87 -12.90
C TRP A 94 -7.52 10.60 -12.10
N GLN A 95 -8.52 11.12 -12.81
CA GLN A 95 -9.72 11.70 -12.22
C GLN A 95 -10.94 10.95 -12.72
N GLU A 96 -11.85 10.60 -11.82
CA GLU A 96 -13.09 9.93 -12.17
C GLU A 96 -14.21 10.42 -11.24
N SER A 97 -15.36 10.81 -11.81
CA SER A 97 -16.56 11.18 -11.05
C SER A 97 -16.32 12.23 -9.95
N ASP A 98 -15.62 13.33 -10.28
CA ASP A 98 -15.24 14.41 -9.35
C ASP A 98 -14.31 13.97 -8.21
N ARG A 99 -13.56 12.88 -8.40
CA ARG A 99 -12.56 12.39 -7.46
C ARG A 99 -11.22 12.23 -8.13
N ASP A 100 -10.18 12.62 -7.40
CA ASP A 100 -8.81 12.35 -7.82
C ASP A 100 -8.38 10.99 -7.27
N TYR A 101 -7.61 10.26 -8.07
CA TYR A 101 -7.02 8.99 -7.70
C TYR A 101 -5.53 8.98 -8.05
N VAL A 102 -4.74 8.40 -7.16
CA VAL A 102 -3.29 8.24 -7.35
C VAL A 102 -2.90 6.86 -6.83
N THR A 103 -2.21 6.08 -7.66
CA THR A 103 -1.60 4.82 -7.25
C THR A 103 -0.10 5.01 -7.10
N ALA A 104 0.44 4.58 -5.97
CA ALA A 104 1.87 4.48 -5.74
C ALA A 104 2.30 3.02 -5.61
N CYS A 105 3.36 2.64 -6.31
CA CYS A 105 4.08 1.40 -6.07
C CYS A 105 5.06 1.59 -4.92
N ILE A 106 4.97 0.71 -3.93
CA ILE A 106 5.83 0.67 -2.75
C ILE A 106 6.68 -0.58 -2.88
N SER A 107 7.99 -0.43 -3.05
CA SER A 107 8.92 -1.54 -3.22
C SER A 107 10.09 -1.45 -2.24
N GLY A 108 10.65 -2.60 -1.87
CA GLY A 108 11.81 -2.68 -0.98
C GLY A 108 11.82 -3.95 -0.16
N SER A 109 12.23 -3.86 1.11
CA SER A 109 12.22 -4.98 2.04
C SER A 109 11.87 -4.56 3.46
N LEU A 110 11.36 -5.51 4.23
CA LEU A 110 11.05 -5.34 5.65
C LEU A 110 11.18 -6.69 6.38
N VAL A 111 11.44 -6.65 7.67
CA VAL A 111 11.38 -7.84 8.52
C VAL A 111 9.96 -7.92 9.08
N ASP A 112 9.19 -8.94 8.70
CA ASP A 112 7.82 -9.20 9.19
C ASP A 112 7.76 -10.57 9.86
N TYR A 113 7.22 -10.60 11.07
CA TYR A 113 6.94 -11.81 11.80
C TYR A 113 5.75 -11.62 12.73
N THR A 114 5.11 -12.72 13.11
CA THR A 114 4.00 -12.72 14.06
C THR A 114 4.39 -13.48 15.30
N ILE A 115 4.16 -12.90 16.47
CA ILE A 115 4.41 -13.53 17.77
C ILE A 115 3.11 -13.96 18.44
N ASP A 116 3.17 -15.05 19.19
CA ASP A 116 2.16 -15.41 20.17
C ASP A 116 2.22 -14.45 21.37
N GLN A 117 1.07 -13.91 21.76
CA GLN A 117 0.96 -12.93 22.86
C GLN A 117 1.26 -13.53 24.23
N THR A 118 1.06 -14.84 24.41
CA THR A 118 1.18 -15.50 25.71
C THR A 118 2.63 -15.80 26.05
N ASN A 119 3.39 -16.29 25.09
CA ASN A 119 4.77 -16.78 25.30
C ASN A 119 5.83 -16.04 24.48
N GLY A 120 5.44 -15.11 23.61
CA GLY A 120 6.35 -14.30 22.81
C GLY A 120 7.09 -15.06 21.70
N ARG A 121 6.73 -16.32 21.44
CA ARG A 121 7.35 -17.13 20.39
C ARG A 121 6.89 -16.67 19.03
N VAL A 122 7.80 -16.74 18.06
CA VAL A 122 7.48 -16.50 16.65
C VAL A 122 6.62 -17.64 16.13
N MET A 123 5.44 -17.31 15.63
CA MET A 123 4.48 -18.24 15.02
C MET A 123 4.58 -18.26 13.50
N ALA A 124 4.93 -17.13 12.89
CA ALA A 124 5.08 -17.00 11.44
C ALA A 124 6.11 -15.92 11.09
N GLY A 125 6.71 -16.04 9.91
CA GLY A 125 7.71 -15.09 9.40
C GLY A 125 9.10 -15.28 10.00
N SER A 126 9.94 -14.25 9.89
CA SER A 126 11.32 -14.29 10.38
C SER A 126 11.71 -13.00 11.06
N ARG A 127 12.48 -13.10 12.15
CA ARG A 127 13.03 -11.93 12.86
C ARG A 127 14.31 -11.40 12.25
N THR A 128 14.95 -12.16 11.36
CA THR A 128 16.30 -11.87 10.87
C THR A 128 16.38 -11.80 9.35
N HIS A 129 15.42 -12.39 8.64
CA HIS A 129 15.42 -12.39 7.18
C HIS A 129 14.45 -11.32 6.66
N PRO A 130 14.95 -10.25 6.02
CA PRO A 130 14.10 -9.29 5.34
C PRO A 130 13.33 -9.99 4.22
N ARG A 131 12.03 -9.75 4.17
CA ARG A 131 11.14 -10.16 3.10
C ARG A 131 11.04 -9.01 2.07
N PRO A 132 11.11 -9.29 0.77
CA PRO A 132 10.82 -8.29 -0.25
C PRO A 132 9.34 -7.90 -0.21
N VAL A 133 9.07 -6.62 -0.43
CA VAL A 133 7.72 -6.06 -0.53
C VAL A 133 7.59 -5.33 -1.86
N GLU A 134 6.46 -5.55 -2.54
CA GLU A 134 6.01 -4.77 -3.68
C GLU A 134 4.47 -4.70 -3.64
N GLU A 135 3.96 -3.50 -3.42
CA GLU A 135 2.54 -3.25 -3.21
C GLU A 135 2.10 -2.00 -3.96
N PHE A 136 0.89 -2.03 -4.52
CA PHE A 136 0.27 -0.89 -5.17
C PHE A 136 -0.82 -0.32 -4.26
N TRP A 137 -0.61 0.91 -3.82
CA TRP A 137 -1.47 1.60 -2.89
C TRP A 137 -2.20 2.73 -3.62
N THR A 138 -3.52 2.60 -3.72
CA THR A 138 -4.36 3.61 -4.36
C THR A 138 -5.00 4.50 -3.31
N PHE A 139 -4.87 5.80 -3.53
CA PHE A 139 -5.44 6.85 -2.70
C PHE A 139 -6.50 7.60 -3.50
N THR A 140 -7.50 8.11 -2.79
CA THR A 140 -8.58 8.91 -3.37
C THR A 140 -8.88 10.13 -2.51
N ARG A 141 -9.34 11.19 -3.15
CA ARG A 141 -9.98 12.35 -2.50
C ARG A 141 -11.10 12.88 -3.38
N ALA A 142 -12.01 13.66 -2.81
CA ALA A 142 -12.83 14.55 -3.62
C ALA A 142 -11.90 15.55 -4.34
N ALA A 143 -12.17 15.86 -5.60
CA ALA A 143 -11.28 16.67 -6.41
C ALA A 143 -11.03 18.06 -5.77
N GLY A 144 -9.83 18.61 -5.99
CA GLY A 144 -9.38 19.86 -5.39
C GLY A 144 -8.60 19.68 -4.08
N LEU A 145 -8.66 20.67 -3.20
CA LEU A 145 -7.79 20.77 -2.01
C LEU A 145 -8.30 19.95 -0.81
N ASN A 146 -8.59 18.67 -1.04
CA ASN A 146 -9.04 17.72 -0.01
C ASN A 146 -7.92 16.77 0.43
N PHE A 147 -8.13 16.12 1.57
CA PHE A 147 -7.20 15.13 2.11
C PHE A 147 -7.25 13.81 1.33
N TRP A 148 -6.08 13.22 1.12
CA TRP A 148 -5.92 11.92 0.49
C TRP A 148 -6.21 10.78 1.46
N MET A 149 -7.11 9.88 1.06
CA MET A 149 -7.46 8.68 1.82
C MET A 149 -7.04 7.43 1.06
N LEU A 150 -6.38 6.48 1.75
CA LEU A 150 -6.08 5.17 1.20
C LEU A 150 -7.37 4.38 0.96
N SER A 151 -7.61 3.95 -0.27
CA SER A 151 -8.80 3.19 -0.67
C SER A 151 -8.50 1.74 -0.99
N VAL A 152 -7.33 1.44 -1.56
CA VAL A 152 -7.00 0.09 -2.03
C VAL A 152 -5.53 -0.22 -1.72
N ILE A 153 -5.29 -1.46 -1.28
CA ILE A 153 -3.95 -2.06 -1.19
C ILE A 153 -3.98 -3.32 -2.05
N GLN A 154 -3.06 -3.41 -3.01
CA GLN A 154 -2.85 -4.58 -3.86
C GLN A 154 -1.45 -5.11 -3.62
N HIS A 155 -1.35 -6.37 -3.21
CA HIS A 155 -0.08 -7.05 -3.03
C HIS A 155 0.31 -7.73 -4.34
N LEU A 156 1.50 -7.45 -4.87
CA LEU A 156 2.02 -8.29 -5.93
C LEU A 156 2.48 -9.61 -5.30
N ALA A 157 1.89 -10.71 -5.72
CA ALA A 157 2.41 -12.02 -5.40
C ALA A 157 3.75 -12.17 -6.11
N MET A 158 4.84 -11.80 -5.45
CA MET A 158 6.17 -12.23 -5.88
C MET A 158 6.16 -13.74 -5.79
N GLY A 159 6.08 -14.41 -6.93
CA GLY A 159 6.22 -15.86 -7.03
C GLY A 159 7.49 -16.23 -6.28
N THR A 160 7.35 -16.85 -5.12
CA THR A 160 8.48 -17.49 -4.47
C THR A 160 8.76 -18.68 -5.38
N GLY A 161 9.69 -18.50 -6.30
CA GLY A 161 10.20 -19.57 -7.16
C GLY A 161 10.99 -20.56 -6.30
N ASP A 162 10.26 -21.31 -5.48
CA ASP A 162 10.66 -22.58 -4.87
C ASP A 162 9.37 -23.32 -4.47
N ASP A 163 8.59 -23.71 -5.47
CA ASP A 163 7.69 -24.87 -5.40
C ASP A 163 7.56 -25.44 -6.82
N PRO A 164 8.14 -26.62 -7.12
CA PRO A 164 7.96 -27.28 -8.40
C PRO A 164 6.72 -28.17 -8.40
N ALA A 165 5.54 -27.71 -7.96
CA ALA A 165 4.28 -28.46 -8.16
C ALA A 165 2.98 -27.65 -7.89
N ASP A 166 2.69 -26.56 -8.60
CA ASP A 166 1.27 -26.21 -8.83
C ASP A 166 1.08 -25.33 -10.07
N THR A 167 0.99 -25.96 -11.25
CA THR A 167 0.29 -25.36 -12.38
C THR A 167 -1.20 -25.41 -12.08
N ARG A 168 -1.75 -24.37 -11.46
CA ARG A 168 -3.20 -24.12 -11.51
C ARG A 168 -3.49 -22.83 -12.27
N ALA A 169 -4.19 -23.03 -13.39
CA ALA A 169 -4.70 -22.01 -14.27
C ALA A 169 -5.59 -20.99 -13.51
N PRO A 170 -5.67 -19.73 -13.98
CA PRO A 170 -6.53 -18.74 -13.36
C PRO A 170 -8.00 -19.08 -13.58
N GLU A 171 -8.76 -19.25 -12.50
CA GLU A 171 -10.22 -19.27 -12.53
C GLU A 171 -10.72 -17.83 -12.62
N VAL A 172 -11.49 -17.55 -13.67
CA VAL A 172 -12.20 -16.30 -13.90
C VAL A 172 -13.44 -16.25 -13.00
N VAL A 173 -13.55 -15.18 -12.20
CA VAL A 173 -14.82 -14.66 -11.71
C VAL A 173 -14.80 -13.13 -11.78
#